data_AF-A0AAN9YP07-F1
#
_entry.id   AF-A0AAN9YP07-F1
#
_cell.length_a   1.000
_cell.length_b   1.000
_cell.length_c   1.000
_cell.angle_alpha   90.00
_cell.angle_beta   90.00
_cell.angle_gamma   90.00
#
_symmetry.space_group_name_H-M   'P 1'
#
loop_
_entity.id
_entity.type
_entity.pdbx_description
1 polymer ?
#
loop_
_entity_poly.entity_id
_entity_poly.type
_entity_poly.pdbx_seq_one_letter_code
_entity_poly.pdbx_strand_id
1 'polypeptide(L)'
;MTYKCRYPDCAGPVSGASDYCDDHRCRELSCRNPRDPGSRSCSVHACVKHGCHHERAGDSDRTLYCARHECKTAECRSEASPAGGHCVENGHACRVEGCLGARAEPRGTGDAARCGVHLLDMLDRLDKRNARELRNLERGRGLLEEENGRLRERDTQWRGKVAELRRELDDVRRTVDQKELKIKTLVAEKEDKRRRRPPSPQPPPPPPPPQSPRRQHRHRHRPRVHQEEQQQQDRDSNEWDTEVEVEVGIPRRSRRHSHYYYRERVPEMNERRVRRSFRYRSVWPGSADGYVRRVRRPESPLFNVSSRSSSETKYYGSSDGSCIVNTFSM
;
A
#
# COMPACT_ATOMS: atom_id res chain seq x y z
N MET A 1 -79.82 45.02 -3.06
CA MET A 1 -79.87 43.54 -3.17
C MET A 1 -78.67 43.00 -2.42
N THR A 2 -78.87 42.31 -1.30
CA THR A 2 -77.78 41.66 -0.54
C THR A 2 -77.60 40.25 -1.07
N TYR A 3 -76.45 39.96 -1.68
CA TYR A 3 -76.10 38.62 -2.12
C TYR A 3 -75.84 37.75 -0.89
N LYS A 4 -76.47 36.57 -0.84
CA LYS A 4 -76.29 35.58 0.23
C LYS A 4 -75.07 34.71 -0.08
N CYS A 5 -74.33 34.30 0.95
CA CYS A 5 -73.20 33.38 0.81
C CYS A 5 -73.63 32.09 0.11
N ARG A 6 -72.84 31.62 -0.86
CA ARG A 6 -73.11 30.37 -1.61
C ARG A 6 -72.83 29.09 -0.82
N TYR A 7 -72.21 29.18 0.35
CA TYR A 7 -71.93 28.02 1.20
C TYR A 7 -73.24 27.45 1.78
N PRO A 8 -73.46 26.12 1.75
CA PRO A 8 -74.67 25.51 2.30
C PRO A 8 -74.95 25.99 3.73
N ASP A 9 -76.22 26.35 4.00
CA ASP A 9 -76.70 26.77 5.33
C ASP A 9 -76.07 28.06 5.91
N CYS A 10 -75.31 28.83 5.11
CA CYS A 10 -74.76 30.11 5.54
C CYS A 10 -75.69 31.28 5.19
N ALA A 11 -76.17 32.00 6.19
CA ALA A 11 -76.94 33.24 6.01
C ALA A 11 -76.07 34.52 5.96
N GLY A 12 -74.74 34.39 6.03
CA GLY A 12 -73.81 35.51 6.09
C GLY A 12 -73.81 36.35 4.80
N PRO A 13 -73.57 37.67 4.90
CA PRO A 13 -73.44 38.54 3.73
C PRO A 13 -72.17 38.20 2.94
N VAL A 14 -72.26 38.25 1.61
CA VAL A 14 -71.10 38.10 0.72
C VAL A 14 -70.11 39.26 0.92
N SER A 15 -68.81 38.95 0.94
CA SER A 15 -67.75 39.94 1.21
C SER A 15 -66.89 40.22 -0.03
N GLY A 16 -67.01 41.44 -0.57
CA GLY A 16 -66.22 41.91 -1.72
C GLY A 16 -66.60 41.26 -3.05
N ALA A 17 -65.60 40.79 -3.81
CA ALA A 17 -65.75 40.19 -5.14
C ALA A 17 -65.88 38.64 -5.14
N SER A 18 -66.05 38.04 -3.96
CA SER A 18 -66.21 36.59 -3.74
C SER A 18 -67.70 36.21 -3.80
N ASP A 19 -68.03 34.94 -4.05
CA ASP A 19 -69.40 34.40 -3.88
C ASP A 19 -69.68 33.95 -2.41
N TYR A 20 -68.68 34.10 -1.54
CA TYR A 20 -68.66 33.60 -0.17
C TYR A 20 -68.46 34.74 0.85
N CYS A 21 -68.99 34.57 2.06
CA CYS A 21 -68.75 35.50 3.19
C CYS A 21 -67.29 35.41 3.69
N ASP A 22 -66.89 36.32 4.58
CA ASP A 22 -65.53 36.36 5.13
C ASP A 22 -65.07 35.05 5.80
N ASP A 23 -65.99 34.33 6.44
CA ASP A 23 -65.67 33.07 7.13
C ASP A 23 -65.50 31.88 6.19
N HIS A 24 -66.18 31.93 5.03
CA HIS A 24 -66.24 30.84 4.05
C HIS A 24 -65.43 31.09 2.78
N ARG A 25 -64.89 32.29 2.57
CA ARG A 25 -63.98 32.57 1.45
C ARG A 25 -62.56 32.11 1.78
N CYS A 26 -61.83 31.68 0.76
CA CYS A 26 -60.39 31.50 0.87
C CYS A 26 -59.72 32.83 1.25
N ARG A 27 -58.76 32.81 2.17
CA ARG A 27 -58.06 34.01 2.65
C ARG A 27 -57.20 34.73 1.58
N GLU A 28 -56.76 33.99 0.57
CA GLU A 28 -55.97 34.52 -0.55
C GLU A 28 -56.74 35.61 -1.33
N LEU A 29 -56.14 36.79 -1.48
CA LEU A 29 -56.83 38.03 -1.90
C LEU A 29 -57.52 37.94 -3.28
N SER A 30 -57.05 37.05 -4.16
CA SER A 30 -57.57 36.86 -5.52
C SER A 30 -58.43 35.60 -5.69
N CYS A 31 -58.57 34.77 -4.65
CA CYS A 31 -59.23 33.48 -4.75
C CYS A 31 -60.74 33.59 -4.54
N ARG A 32 -61.52 33.05 -5.49
CA ARG A 32 -62.98 32.99 -5.38
C ARG A 32 -63.50 31.64 -4.86
N ASN A 33 -62.61 30.69 -4.55
CA ASN A 33 -63.02 29.37 -4.07
C ASN A 33 -63.42 29.40 -2.59
N PRO A 34 -64.35 28.53 -2.17
CA PRO A 34 -64.69 28.38 -0.76
C PRO A 34 -63.50 27.78 -0.01
N ARG A 35 -63.34 28.20 1.23
CA ARG A 35 -62.39 27.63 2.18
C ARG A 35 -62.79 26.20 2.55
N ASP A 36 -61.79 25.34 2.77
CA ASP A 36 -62.05 23.98 3.28
C ASP A 36 -62.45 24.01 4.76
N PRO A 37 -63.36 23.12 5.21
CA PRO A 37 -63.74 23.02 6.62
C PRO A 37 -62.52 22.90 7.54
N GLY A 38 -62.38 23.82 8.49
CA GLY A 38 -61.24 23.85 9.44
C GLY A 38 -59.91 24.41 8.90
N SER A 39 -59.78 24.70 7.60
CA SER A 39 -58.57 25.36 7.04
C SER A 39 -58.67 26.88 7.16
N ARG A 40 -57.84 27.68 6.49
CA ARG A 40 -58.08 29.10 6.17
C ARG A 40 -57.99 29.36 4.66
N SER A 41 -57.39 28.42 3.94
CA SER A 41 -57.33 28.32 2.49
C SER A 41 -58.42 27.39 1.91
N CYS A 42 -58.69 27.52 0.61
CA CYS A 42 -59.35 26.47 -0.16
C CYS A 42 -58.39 25.31 -0.45
N SER A 43 -58.90 24.19 -0.95
CA SER A 43 -58.09 23.01 -1.33
C SER A 43 -56.94 23.31 -2.30
N VAL A 44 -57.09 24.30 -3.17
CA VAL A 44 -56.04 24.74 -4.11
C VAL A 44 -54.89 25.46 -3.39
N HIS A 45 -55.18 26.17 -2.30
CA HIS A 45 -54.19 26.95 -1.54
C HIS A 45 -53.76 26.25 -0.24
N ALA A 46 -54.35 25.10 0.08
CA ALA A 46 -53.95 24.25 1.18
C ALA A 46 -52.70 23.44 0.83
N CYS A 47 -51.94 23.06 1.86
CA CYS A 47 -50.81 22.16 1.74
C CYS A 47 -51.24 20.82 1.10
N VAL A 48 -50.46 20.32 0.14
CA VAL A 48 -50.74 19.05 -0.55
C VAL A 48 -50.63 17.82 0.37
N LYS A 49 -49.91 17.93 1.49
CA LYS A 49 -49.75 16.80 2.43
C LYS A 49 -51.10 16.42 3.05
N HIS A 50 -51.45 15.14 2.96
CA HIS A 50 -52.71 14.61 3.48
C HIS A 50 -52.92 14.97 4.97
N GLY A 51 -54.08 15.52 5.29
CA GLY A 51 -54.46 15.93 6.65
C GLY A 51 -53.83 17.26 7.12
N CYS A 52 -53.08 17.97 6.27
CA CYS A 52 -52.53 19.28 6.60
C CYS A 52 -53.42 20.42 6.09
N HIS A 53 -54.12 21.09 7.00
CA HIS A 53 -55.00 22.22 6.66
C HIS A 53 -54.31 23.59 6.68
N HIS A 54 -52.97 23.64 6.76
CA HIS A 54 -52.20 24.87 6.71
C HIS A 54 -52.09 25.44 5.29
N GLU A 55 -52.08 26.78 5.19
CA GLU A 55 -51.82 27.54 3.97
C GLU A 55 -50.41 27.21 3.42
N ARG A 56 -50.27 27.15 2.09
CA ARG A 56 -48.97 26.95 1.41
C ARG A 56 -47.99 28.08 1.76
N ALA A 57 -46.70 27.78 1.71
CA ALA A 57 -45.66 28.78 1.97
C ALA A 57 -45.48 29.68 0.73
N GLY A 58 -45.89 30.94 0.79
CA GLY A 58 -45.71 31.88 -0.33
C GLY A 58 -46.70 31.68 -1.48
N ASP A 59 -46.29 31.99 -2.71
CA ASP A 59 -47.17 31.97 -3.88
C ASP A 59 -47.69 30.55 -4.17
N SER A 60 -49.01 30.40 -4.21
CA SER A 60 -49.71 29.12 -4.44
C SER A 60 -49.28 28.38 -5.71
N ASP A 61 -48.81 29.12 -6.71
CA ASP A 61 -48.36 28.59 -8.00
C ASP A 61 -46.95 28.00 -7.95
N ARG A 62 -46.16 28.38 -6.94
CA ARG A 62 -44.75 28.03 -6.83
C ARG A 62 -44.49 26.96 -5.78
N THR A 63 -45.27 26.92 -4.71
CA THR A 63 -45.07 25.99 -3.61
C THR A 63 -46.27 25.06 -3.48
N LEU A 64 -46.00 23.80 -3.12
CA LEU A 64 -47.02 22.77 -2.92
C LEU A 64 -47.26 22.49 -1.43
N TYR A 65 -46.33 22.91 -0.58
CA TYR A 65 -46.29 22.56 0.83
C TYR A 65 -46.38 23.83 1.69
N CYS A 66 -46.88 23.69 2.93
CA CYS A 66 -46.81 24.77 3.91
C CYS A 66 -45.39 24.87 4.49
N ALA A 67 -45.11 25.93 5.26
CA ALA A 67 -43.78 26.17 5.84
C ALA A 67 -43.28 25.04 6.78
N ARG A 68 -44.18 24.16 7.25
CA ARG A 68 -43.85 22.97 8.05
C ARG A 68 -43.50 21.74 7.20
N HIS A 69 -44.00 21.67 5.97
CA HIS A 69 -43.85 20.52 5.07
C HIS A 69 -43.01 20.85 3.84
N GLU A 70 -42.54 22.08 3.67
CA GLU A 70 -41.58 22.46 2.65
C GLU A 70 -40.15 22.23 3.13
N CYS A 71 -39.28 21.77 2.23
CA CYS A 71 -37.86 21.60 2.51
C CYS A 71 -37.20 22.96 2.81
N LYS A 72 -36.49 23.04 3.94
CA LYS A 72 -35.78 24.25 4.39
C LYS A 72 -34.58 24.64 3.53
N THR A 73 -34.12 23.75 2.64
CA THR A 73 -33.02 24.06 1.72
C THR A 73 -33.48 25.11 0.71
N ALA A 74 -32.69 26.16 0.51
CA ALA A 74 -32.98 27.21 -0.46
C ALA A 74 -33.31 26.62 -1.84
N GLU A 75 -34.35 27.17 -2.48
CA GLU A 75 -34.84 26.78 -3.81
C GLU A 75 -35.45 25.37 -3.91
N CYS A 76 -35.47 24.59 -2.82
CA CYS A 76 -36.05 23.26 -2.81
C CYS A 76 -37.51 23.27 -2.38
N ARG A 77 -38.41 22.91 -3.30
CA ARG A 77 -39.86 22.91 -3.08
C ARG A 77 -40.45 21.53 -2.82
N SER A 78 -39.61 20.51 -2.62
CA SER A 78 -40.04 19.14 -2.31
C SER A 78 -40.53 18.98 -0.87
N GLU A 79 -41.26 17.89 -0.62
CA GLU A 79 -41.80 17.57 0.70
C GLU A 79 -40.67 17.35 1.72
N ALA A 80 -40.73 18.06 2.84
CA ALA A 80 -39.85 17.83 3.97
C ALA A 80 -40.28 16.59 4.76
N SER A 81 -39.28 15.86 5.28
CA SER A 81 -39.52 14.84 6.29
C SER A 81 -40.18 15.48 7.53
N PRO A 82 -41.22 14.85 8.12
CA PRO A 82 -42.03 15.43 9.20
C PRO A 82 -41.22 15.96 10.39
N ALA A 83 -40.08 15.33 10.68
CA ALA A 83 -39.31 15.62 11.87
C ALA A 83 -37.99 16.38 11.58
N GLY A 84 -37.56 16.46 10.31
CA GLY A 84 -36.27 17.05 9.93
C GLY A 84 -36.35 18.37 9.16
N GLY A 85 -37.46 18.68 8.51
CA GLY A 85 -37.56 19.90 7.69
C GLY A 85 -36.70 19.87 6.41
N HIS A 86 -36.09 18.72 6.07
CA HIS A 86 -35.32 18.53 4.84
C HIS A 86 -35.90 17.36 4.05
N CYS A 87 -35.87 17.43 2.72
CA CYS A 87 -36.40 16.37 1.85
C CYS A 87 -35.38 15.25 1.64
N VAL A 88 -35.86 14.01 1.61
CA VAL A 88 -35.04 12.83 1.32
C VAL A 88 -34.84 12.67 -0.19
N GLU A 89 -35.87 13.00 -0.99
CA GLU A 89 -35.90 12.82 -2.45
C GLU A 89 -34.77 13.57 -3.16
N ASN A 90 -34.56 14.85 -2.83
CA ASN A 90 -33.45 15.63 -3.41
C ASN A 90 -32.15 15.50 -2.60
N GLY A 91 -32.10 14.59 -1.63
CA GLY A 91 -30.91 14.35 -0.82
C GLY A 91 -30.50 15.53 0.07
N HIS A 92 -31.47 16.28 0.61
CA HIS A 92 -31.20 17.33 1.59
C HIS A 92 -31.22 16.83 3.03
N ALA A 93 -31.93 15.74 3.30
CA ALA A 93 -31.89 15.04 4.57
C ALA A 93 -30.71 14.06 4.64
N CYS A 94 -30.24 13.80 5.86
CA CYS A 94 -29.28 12.74 6.12
C CYS A 94 -29.88 11.36 5.78
N ARG A 95 -29.10 10.49 5.11
CA ARG A 95 -29.52 9.11 4.79
C ARG A 95 -29.32 8.12 5.93
N VAL A 96 -28.68 8.51 7.03
CA VAL A 96 -28.55 7.61 8.19
C VAL A 96 -29.93 7.40 8.80
N GLU A 97 -30.31 6.14 8.97
CA GLU A 97 -31.63 5.78 9.51
C GLU A 97 -31.90 6.50 10.83
N GLY A 98 -33.08 7.12 10.95
CA GLY A 98 -33.46 7.91 12.12
C GLY A 98 -32.81 9.29 12.23
N CYS A 99 -31.89 9.66 11.32
CA CYS A 99 -31.27 10.98 11.35
C CYS A 99 -32.12 12.03 10.63
N LEU A 100 -32.46 13.08 11.35
CA LEU A 100 -33.26 14.19 10.85
C LEU A 100 -32.43 15.42 10.47
N GLY A 101 -31.10 15.32 10.59
CA GLY A 101 -30.18 16.42 10.33
C GLY A 101 -30.09 16.78 8.84
N ALA A 102 -29.84 18.06 8.57
CA ALA A 102 -29.47 18.54 7.24
C ALA A 102 -28.20 17.84 6.75
N ARG A 103 -28.17 17.46 5.48
CA ARG A 103 -26.97 16.95 4.84
C ARG A 103 -25.87 18.02 4.82
N ALA A 104 -24.62 17.61 5.06
CA ALA A 104 -23.48 18.53 5.07
C ALA A 104 -23.23 19.17 3.68
N GLU A 105 -23.38 18.39 2.62
CA GLU A 105 -23.26 18.87 1.23
C GLU A 105 -24.49 18.50 0.40
N PRO A 106 -25.28 19.48 -0.08
CA PRO A 106 -26.53 19.22 -0.80
C PRO A 106 -26.33 18.65 -2.21
N ARG A 107 -25.13 18.76 -2.80
CA ARG A 107 -24.85 18.37 -4.20
C ARG A 107 -23.95 17.16 -4.38
N GLY A 108 -23.48 16.53 -3.30
CA GLY A 108 -22.62 15.35 -3.40
C GLY A 108 -23.38 14.13 -3.91
N THR A 109 -22.88 13.44 -4.93
CA THR A 109 -23.28 12.05 -5.22
C THR A 109 -22.47 11.11 -4.31
N GLY A 110 -23.08 10.04 -3.79
CA GLY A 110 -22.39 9.03 -2.97
C GLY A 110 -22.37 9.26 -1.45
N ASP A 111 -21.27 8.84 -0.82
CA ASP A 111 -21.10 8.74 0.66
C ASP A 111 -21.20 10.07 1.42
N ALA A 112 -21.22 11.19 0.70
CA ALA A 112 -21.54 12.52 1.22
C ALA A 112 -22.99 12.64 1.75
N ALA A 113 -23.80 11.57 1.73
CA ALA A 113 -25.19 11.51 2.18
C ALA A 113 -25.40 11.63 3.72
N ARG A 114 -24.46 12.24 4.42
CA ARG A 114 -24.44 12.34 5.87
C ARG A 114 -24.61 13.79 6.30
N CYS A 115 -25.26 13.99 7.44
CA CYS A 115 -25.21 15.28 8.13
C CYS A 115 -23.80 15.53 8.69
N GLY A 116 -23.49 16.77 9.07
CA GLY A 116 -22.19 17.13 9.63
C GLY A 116 -21.77 16.25 10.81
N VAL A 117 -22.70 15.90 11.70
CA VAL A 117 -22.43 15.02 12.86
C VAL A 117 -22.00 13.62 12.42
N HIS A 118 -22.75 13.00 11.51
CA HIS A 118 -22.42 11.65 11.01
C HIS A 118 -21.18 11.63 10.11
N LEU A 119 -20.85 12.76 9.48
CA LEU A 119 -19.59 12.91 8.75
C LEU A 119 -18.41 12.98 9.72
N LEU A 120 -18.51 13.79 10.77
CA LEU A 120 -17.46 13.89 11.80
C LEU A 120 -17.24 12.58 12.56
N ASP A 121 -18.32 11.86 12.92
CA ASP A 121 -18.22 10.53 13.54
C ASP A 121 -17.56 9.51 12.58
N MET A 122 -17.85 9.57 11.28
CA MET A 122 -17.15 8.74 10.29
C MET A 122 -15.65 9.05 10.27
N LEU A 123 -15.28 10.34 10.21
CA LEU A 123 -13.88 10.77 10.19
C LEU A 123 -13.14 10.35 11.45
N ASP A 124 -13.73 10.53 12.64
CA ASP A 124 -13.15 10.07 13.91
C ASP A 124 -12.92 8.54 13.94
N ARG A 125 -13.87 7.75 13.41
CA ARG A 125 -13.69 6.30 13.29
C ARG A 125 -12.55 5.92 12.34
N LEU A 126 -12.37 6.66 11.25
CA LEU A 126 -11.26 6.48 10.32
C LEU A 126 -9.93 6.85 10.98
N ASP A 127 -9.85 7.98 11.67
CA ASP A 127 -8.65 8.40 12.40
C ASP A 127 -8.26 7.39 13.47
N LYS A 128 -9.24 6.88 14.24
CA LYS A 128 -9.01 5.80 15.21
C LYS A 128 -8.51 4.51 14.56
N ARG A 129 -8.98 4.19 13.35
CA ARG A 129 -8.49 3.02 12.59
C ARG A 129 -7.05 3.25 12.13
N ASN A 130 -6.78 4.38 11.49
CA ASN A 130 -5.44 4.75 11.02
C ASN A 130 -4.44 4.77 12.19
N ALA A 131 -4.82 5.31 13.35
CA ALA A 131 -3.98 5.32 14.54
C ALA A 131 -3.67 3.90 15.06
N ARG A 132 -4.61 2.95 14.96
CA ARG A 132 -4.33 1.53 15.29
C ARG A 132 -3.36 0.90 14.30
N GLU A 133 -3.52 1.18 13.01
CA GLU A 133 -2.65 0.67 11.96
C GLU A 133 -1.22 1.21 12.11
N LEU A 134 -1.05 2.50 12.39
CA LEU A 134 0.26 3.09 12.68
C LEU A 134 0.95 2.41 13.87
N ARG A 135 0.24 2.20 15.00
CA ARG A 135 0.80 1.46 16.14
C ARG A 135 1.17 0.01 15.79
N ASN A 136 0.43 -0.64 14.90
CA ASN A 136 0.77 -1.99 14.45
C ASN A 136 2.05 -1.98 13.61
N LEU A 137 2.20 -1.01 12.70
CA LEU A 137 3.39 -0.86 11.88
C LEU A 137 4.62 -0.52 12.74
N GLU A 138 4.48 0.36 13.74
CA GLU A 138 5.56 0.68 14.68
C GLU A 138 6.00 -0.54 15.49
N ARG A 139 5.06 -1.36 15.98
CA ARG A 139 5.37 -2.64 16.63
C ARG A 139 6.08 -3.60 15.68
N GLY A 140 5.60 -3.71 14.44
CA GLY A 140 6.24 -4.52 13.41
C GLY A 140 7.67 -4.07 13.10
N ARG A 141 7.90 -2.75 13.01
CA ARG A 141 9.24 -2.17 12.84
C ARG A 141 10.16 -2.55 14.00
N GLY A 142 9.68 -2.44 15.25
CA GLY A 142 10.47 -2.83 16.43
C GLY A 142 10.89 -4.30 16.43
N LEU A 143 9.98 -5.21 16.04
CA LEU A 143 10.31 -6.64 15.91
C LEU A 143 11.36 -6.90 14.83
N LEU A 144 11.26 -6.23 13.68
CA LEU A 144 12.25 -6.34 12.60
C LEU A 144 13.61 -5.75 13.00
N GLU A 145 13.63 -4.66 13.76
CA GLU A 145 14.87 -4.07 14.30
C GLU A 145 15.54 -5.02 15.30
N GLU A 146 14.76 -5.67 16.19
CA GLU A 146 15.26 -6.68 17.12
C GLU A 146 15.82 -7.90 16.38
N GLU A 147 15.10 -8.43 15.38
CA GLU A 147 15.57 -9.55 14.57
C GLU A 147 16.85 -9.20 13.80
N ASN A 148 16.93 -8.01 13.22
CA ASN A 148 18.15 -7.50 12.59
C ASN A 148 19.31 -7.38 13.59
N GLY A 149 19.03 -6.97 14.84
CA GLY A 149 20.01 -6.97 15.93
C GLY A 149 20.58 -8.37 16.16
N ARG A 150 19.71 -9.37 16.33
CA ARG A 150 20.13 -10.77 16.53
C ARG A 150 20.92 -11.33 15.34
N LEU A 151 20.57 -10.95 14.12
CA LEU A 151 21.32 -11.35 12.93
C LEU A 151 22.72 -10.72 12.89
N ARG A 152 22.85 -9.45 13.26
CA ARG A 152 24.15 -8.77 13.37
C ARG A 152 25.03 -9.41 14.44
N GLU A 153 24.48 -9.72 15.61
CA GLU A 153 25.20 -10.45 16.66
C GLU A 153 25.71 -11.80 16.16
N ARG A 154 24.88 -12.56 15.46
CA ARG A 154 25.27 -13.84 14.86
C ARG A 154 26.37 -13.67 13.81
N ASP A 155 26.30 -12.64 12.96
CA ASP A 155 27.35 -12.32 12.00
C ASP A 155 28.67 -12.00 12.71
N THR A 156 28.65 -11.20 13.77
CA THR A 156 29.85 -10.90 14.56
C THR A 156 30.45 -12.15 15.21
N GLN A 157 29.61 -13.05 15.72
CA GLN A 157 30.06 -14.33 16.29
C GLN A 157 30.73 -15.21 15.23
N TRP A 158 30.13 -15.32 14.04
CA TRP A 158 30.71 -16.07 12.93
C TRP A 158 32.03 -15.48 12.46
N ARG A 159 32.13 -14.15 12.33
CA ARG A 159 33.40 -13.49 12.02
C ARG A 159 34.48 -13.79 13.05
N GLY A 160 34.13 -13.81 14.33
CA GLY A 160 35.03 -14.22 15.41
C GLY A 160 35.56 -15.65 15.24
N LYS A 161 34.66 -16.61 14.98
CA LYS A 161 35.03 -18.02 14.72
C LYS A 161 35.91 -18.17 13.48
N VAL A 162 35.60 -17.46 12.40
CA VAL A 162 36.41 -17.49 11.18
C VAL A 162 37.81 -16.93 11.47
N ALA A 163 37.94 -15.87 12.26
CA ALA A 163 39.23 -15.32 12.65
C ALA A 163 40.03 -16.24 13.58
N GLU A 164 39.36 -17.01 14.44
CA GLU A 164 39.98 -18.05 15.27
C GLU A 164 40.51 -19.21 14.42
N LEU A 165 39.66 -19.79 13.56
CA LEU A 165 40.07 -20.87 12.64
C LEU A 165 41.22 -20.44 11.72
N ARG A 166 41.24 -19.18 11.28
CA ARG A 166 42.38 -18.63 10.52
C ARG A 166 43.68 -18.63 11.33
N ARG A 167 43.62 -18.25 12.61
CA ARG A 167 44.80 -18.30 13.49
C ARG A 167 45.29 -19.73 13.72
N GLU A 168 44.37 -20.67 13.96
CA GLU A 168 44.71 -22.09 14.09
C GLU A 168 45.35 -22.64 12.81
N LEU A 169 44.82 -22.28 11.63
CA LEU A 169 45.40 -22.66 10.35
C LEU A 169 46.82 -22.10 10.18
N ASP A 170 47.05 -20.85 10.55
CA ASP A 170 48.38 -20.23 10.52
C ASP A 170 49.36 -20.91 11.49
N ASP A 171 48.89 -21.32 12.68
CA ASP A 171 49.69 -22.09 13.64
C ASP A 171 50.11 -23.44 13.08
N VAL A 172 49.15 -24.19 12.52
CA VAL A 172 49.43 -25.47 11.85
C VAL A 172 50.44 -25.26 10.73
N ARG A 173 50.26 -24.25 9.88
CA ARG A 173 51.19 -23.92 8.80
C ARG A 173 52.60 -23.65 9.32
N ARG A 174 52.75 -22.85 10.39
CA ARG A 174 54.05 -22.61 11.04
C ARG A 174 54.70 -23.90 11.54
N THR A 175 53.94 -24.82 12.13
CA THR A 175 54.49 -26.10 12.59
C THR A 175 54.94 -27.00 11.43
N VAL A 176 54.23 -26.96 10.30
CA VAL A 176 54.62 -27.68 9.08
C VAL A 176 55.93 -27.09 8.55
N ASP A 177 56.02 -25.77 8.40
CA ASP A 177 57.22 -25.07 7.93
C ASP A 177 58.45 -25.39 8.82
N GLN A 178 58.26 -25.40 10.15
CA GLN A 178 59.31 -25.80 11.09
C GLN A 178 59.77 -27.25 10.91
N LYS A 179 58.83 -28.18 10.72
CA LYS A 179 59.15 -29.60 10.47
C LYS A 179 59.88 -29.77 9.14
N GLU A 180 59.48 -29.05 8.10
CA GLU A 180 60.17 -29.08 6.82
C GLU A 180 61.62 -28.57 6.93
N LEU A 181 61.85 -27.46 7.64
CA LEU A 181 63.20 -26.94 7.89
C LEU A 181 64.05 -27.97 8.66
N LYS A 182 63.46 -28.66 9.64
CA LYS A 182 64.14 -29.74 10.38
C LYS A 182 64.48 -30.94 9.50
N ILE A 183 63.58 -31.33 8.58
CA ILE A 183 63.86 -32.39 7.61
C ILE A 183 65.01 -31.97 6.68
N LYS A 184 64.95 -30.74 6.14
CA LYS A 184 65.98 -30.19 5.24
C LYS A 184 67.36 -30.18 5.90
N THR A 185 67.46 -29.74 7.16
CA THR A 185 68.71 -29.73 7.93
C THR A 185 69.26 -31.13 8.20
N LEU A 186 68.41 -32.10 8.58
CA LEU A 186 68.82 -33.49 8.78
C LEU A 186 69.29 -34.15 7.48
N VAL A 187 68.64 -33.85 6.34
CA VAL A 187 69.06 -34.33 5.02
C VAL A 187 70.44 -33.76 4.66
N ALA A 188 70.65 -32.46 4.85
CA ALA A 188 71.94 -31.82 4.60
C ALA A 188 73.06 -32.38 5.47
N GLU A 189 72.82 -32.57 6.78
CA GLU A 189 73.80 -33.18 7.70
C GLU A 189 74.14 -34.62 7.30
N LYS A 190 73.14 -35.41 6.89
CA LYS A 190 73.33 -36.78 6.41
C LYS A 190 74.16 -36.80 5.12
N GLU A 191 73.96 -35.83 4.24
CA GLU A 191 74.75 -35.70 3.01
C GLU A 191 76.19 -35.28 3.30
N ASP A 192 76.42 -34.34 4.22
CA ASP A 192 77.78 -33.98 4.67
C ASP A 192 78.50 -35.18 5.31
N LYS A 193 77.82 -35.94 6.17
CA LYS A 193 78.35 -37.20 6.73
C LYS A 193 78.69 -38.22 5.65
N ARG A 194 77.89 -38.31 4.57
CA ARG A 194 78.21 -39.16 3.41
C ARG A 194 79.45 -38.66 2.67
N ARG A 195 79.61 -37.35 2.52
CA ARG A 195 80.80 -36.73 1.88
C ARG A 195 82.08 -36.93 2.71
N ARG A 196 81.97 -36.93 4.05
CA ARG A 196 83.09 -37.16 4.97
C ARG A 196 83.46 -38.64 5.17
N ARG A 197 82.60 -39.59 4.79
CA ARG A 197 82.95 -41.01 4.86
C ARG A 197 84.11 -41.25 3.89
N PRO A 198 85.23 -41.84 4.33
CA PRO A 198 86.29 -42.23 3.40
C PRO A 198 85.68 -43.15 2.34
N PRO A 199 86.15 -43.05 1.08
CA PRO A 199 85.67 -43.94 0.02
C PRO A 199 85.81 -45.37 0.52
N SER A 200 84.70 -46.11 0.51
CA SER A 200 84.73 -47.54 0.82
C SER A 200 85.81 -48.19 -0.06
N PRO A 201 86.58 -49.16 0.46
CA PRO A 201 87.51 -49.93 -0.36
C PRO A 201 86.78 -50.39 -1.61
N GLN A 202 87.30 -50.06 -2.79
CA GLN A 202 86.66 -50.45 -4.03
C GLN A 202 86.50 -51.98 -4.00
N PRO A 203 85.27 -52.51 -4.13
CA PRO A 203 85.12 -53.94 -4.32
C PRO A 203 85.90 -54.32 -5.59
N PRO A 204 86.52 -55.51 -5.63
CA PRO A 204 87.23 -55.97 -6.80
C PRO A 204 86.31 -55.90 -8.03
N PRO A 205 86.86 -55.52 -9.21
CA PRO A 205 86.06 -55.35 -10.41
C PRO A 205 85.24 -56.63 -10.65
N PRO A 206 83.92 -56.51 -10.85
CA PRO A 206 83.12 -57.67 -11.17
C PRO A 206 83.64 -58.29 -12.47
N PRO A 207 83.67 -59.64 -12.57
CA PRO A 207 84.07 -60.29 -13.79
C PRO A 207 83.19 -59.82 -14.96
N PRO A 208 83.75 -59.72 -16.18
CA PRO A 208 83.04 -59.23 -17.35
C PRO A 208 81.75 -60.03 -17.55
N PRO A 209 80.59 -59.37 -17.75
CA PRO A 209 79.35 -60.08 -17.94
C PRO A 209 79.47 -60.98 -19.19
N PRO A 210 79.02 -62.24 -19.11
CA PRO A 210 79.01 -63.12 -20.27
C PRO A 210 78.15 -62.50 -21.36
N GLN A 211 78.74 -62.39 -22.56
CA GLN A 211 78.12 -61.90 -23.77
C GLN A 211 76.87 -62.72 -24.07
N SER A 212 75.71 -62.18 -23.69
CA SER A 212 74.42 -62.80 -23.97
C SER A 212 73.99 -62.43 -25.39
N PRO A 213 73.40 -63.37 -26.14
CA PRO A 213 73.05 -63.17 -27.53
C PRO A 213 71.98 -62.10 -27.70
N ARG A 214 72.13 -61.30 -28.75
CA ARG A 214 71.18 -60.32 -29.30
C ARG A 214 69.73 -60.80 -29.13
N ARG A 215 69.04 -60.29 -28.10
CA ARG A 215 67.58 -60.34 -28.03
C ARG A 215 67.02 -59.30 -28.99
N GLN A 216 66.30 -59.78 -30.00
CA GLN A 216 65.54 -58.96 -30.94
C GLN A 216 64.59 -58.05 -30.18
N HIS A 217 64.65 -56.76 -30.49
CA HIS A 217 63.73 -55.72 -30.01
C HIS A 217 62.29 -56.09 -30.42
N ARG A 218 61.52 -56.66 -29.50
CA ARG A 218 60.06 -56.58 -29.58
C ARG A 218 59.66 -55.17 -29.17
N HIS A 219 59.01 -54.44 -30.09
CA HIS A 219 58.26 -53.23 -29.78
C HIS A 219 57.29 -53.53 -28.63
N ARG A 220 57.65 -53.14 -27.41
CA ARG A 220 56.73 -53.10 -26.29
C ARG A 220 55.75 -51.98 -26.58
N HIS A 221 54.49 -52.35 -26.78
CA HIS A 221 53.36 -51.43 -26.76
C HIS A 221 53.50 -50.50 -25.55
N ARG A 222 53.45 -49.19 -25.82
CA ARG A 222 53.37 -48.13 -24.81
C ARG A 222 52.21 -48.47 -23.88
N PRO A 223 52.43 -48.61 -22.56
CA PRO A 223 51.41 -49.10 -21.67
C PRO A 223 50.27 -48.08 -21.55
N ARG A 224 49.04 -48.61 -21.50
CA ARG A 224 47.74 -47.94 -21.37
C ARG A 224 47.60 -46.99 -20.16
N VAL A 225 48.63 -46.93 -19.30
CA VAL A 225 48.69 -46.18 -18.05
C VAL A 225 48.53 -44.67 -18.27
N HIS A 226 49.08 -44.12 -19.35
CA HIS A 226 48.88 -42.69 -19.64
C HIS A 226 47.44 -42.32 -19.99
N GLN A 227 46.64 -43.27 -20.48
CA GLN A 227 45.25 -43.00 -20.85
C GLN A 227 44.32 -43.06 -19.63
N GLU A 228 44.62 -43.93 -18.67
CA GLU A 228 43.92 -43.96 -17.37
C GLU A 228 44.27 -42.75 -16.51
N GLU A 229 45.54 -42.33 -16.51
CA GLU A 229 45.99 -41.14 -15.76
C GLU A 229 45.35 -39.85 -16.29
N GLN A 230 45.18 -39.75 -17.61
CA GLN A 230 44.48 -38.64 -18.25
C GLN A 230 42.96 -38.66 -17.96
N GLN A 231 42.32 -39.84 -17.99
CA GLN A 231 40.90 -39.97 -17.62
C GLN A 231 40.65 -39.67 -16.13
N GLN A 232 41.61 -39.95 -15.26
CA GLN A 232 41.52 -39.61 -13.85
C GLN A 232 41.61 -38.09 -13.65
N GLN A 233 42.54 -37.41 -14.34
CA GLN A 233 42.63 -35.94 -14.29
C GLN A 233 41.39 -35.22 -14.83
N ASP A 234 40.74 -35.77 -15.86
CA ASP A 234 39.49 -35.22 -16.42
C ASP A 234 38.29 -35.44 -15.48
N ARG A 235 38.26 -36.56 -14.75
CA ARG A 235 37.25 -36.81 -13.70
C ARG A 235 37.42 -35.87 -12.53
N ASP A 236 38.65 -35.75 -12.03
CA ASP A 236 38.95 -34.88 -10.90
C ASP A 236 38.66 -33.41 -11.27
N SER A 237 38.90 -32.98 -12.52
CA SER A 237 38.57 -31.62 -12.96
C SER A 237 37.06 -31.35 -13.06
N ASN A 238 36.25 -32.33 -13.48
CA ASN A 238 34.78 -32.18 -13.54
C ASN A 238 34.11 -32.29 -12.16
N GLU A 239 34.75 -32.93 -11.18
CA GLU A 239 34.21 -33.05 -9.82
C GLU A 239 34.20 -31.71 -9.07
N TRP A 240 35.11 -30.78 -9.40
CA TRP A 240 35.11 -29.43 -8.82
C TRP A 240 34.07 -28.48 -9.43
N ASP A 241 33.61 -28.73 -10.67
CA ASP A 241 32.61 -27.91 -11.36
C ASP A 241 31.16 -28.37 -11.11
N THR A 242 30.99 -29.51 -10.44
CA THR A 242 29.66 -29.93 -9.97
C THR A 242 29.41 -29.22 -8.64
N GLU A 243 28.97 -27.96 -8.71
CA GLU A 243 28.35 -27.26 -7.58
C GLU A 243 27.32 -28.21 -6.97
N VAL A 244 27.66 -28.79 -5.83
CA VAL A 244 26.71 -29.51 -5.00
C VAL A 244 25.71 -28.45 -4.57
N GLU A 245 24.58 -28.39 -5.28
CA GLU A 245 23.35 -27.80 -4.78
C GLU A 245 22.99 -28.60 -3.52
N VAL A 246 23.63 -28.24 -2.40
CA VAL A 246 23.21 -28.67 -1.08
C VAL A 246 21.85 -28.00 -0.89
N GLU A 247 20.79 -28.72 -1.24
CA GLU A 247 19.45 -28.44 -0.75
C GLU A 247 19.55 -28.40 0.77
N VAL A 248 19.72 -27.19 1.32
CA VAL A 248 19.57 -26.94 2.74
C VAL A 248 18.13 -27.29 3.05
N GLY A 249 17.93 -28.49 3.57
CA GLY A 249 16.63 -29.03 3.94
C GLY A 249 15.98 -28.12 4.96
N ILE A 250 15.18 -27.17 4.47
CA ILE A 250 14.22 -26.43 5.28
C ILE A 250 13.23 -27.48 5.80
N PRO A 251 13.16 -27.71 7.13
CA PRO A 251 12.25 -28.71 7.66
C PRO A 251 10.82 -28.33 7.27
N ARG A 252 10.19 -29.22 6.49
CA ARG A 252 8.76 -29.15 6.13
C ARG A 252 7.96 -29.20 7.42
N ARG A 253 7.68 -28.04 8.01
CA ARG A 253 6.66 -27.91 9.06
C ARG A 253 5.34 -28.37 8.47
N SER A 254 4.83 -29.46 9.03
CA SER A 254 3.49 -30.01 8.85
C SER A 254 2.48 -28.87 8.77
N ARG A 255 1.99 -28.65 7.55
CA ARG A 255 0.92 -27.72 7.21
C ARG A 255 -0.39 -28.37 7.66
N ARG A 256 -0.71 -28.24 8.96
CA ARG A 256 -2.06 -28.49 9.44
C ARG A 256 -2.98 -27.46 8.77
N HIS A 257 -3.94 -27.98 8.03
CA HIS A 257 -5.07 -27.26 7.47
C HIS A 257 -5.71 -26.35 8.52
N SER A 258 -5.68 -25.04 8.28
CA SER A 258 -6.64 -24.09 8.83
C SER A 258 -7.38 -23.48 7.65
N HIS A 259 -8.61 -23.96 7.46
CA HIS A 259 -9.59 -23.31 6.60
C HIS A 259 -9.94 -21.91 7.14
N TYR A 260 -10.39 -21.04 6.23
CA TYR A 260 -10.91 -19.68 6.42
C TYR A 260 -9.88 -18.54 6.54
N TYR A 261 -9.59 -17.87 5.42
CA TYR A 261 -10.22 -16.58 5.04
C TYR A 261 -9.76 -16.18 3.63
N TYR A 262 -10.71 -15.89 2.75
CA TYR A 262 -10.49 -15.30 1.43
C TYR A 262 -9.86 -13.91 1.59
N ARG A 263 -8.66 -13.69 1.06
CA ARG A 263 -8.10 -12.35 0.84
C ARG A 263 -7.38 -12.31 -0.50
N GLU A 264 -7.75 -11.32 -1.29
CA GLU A 264 -7.39 -11.10 -2.69
C GLU A 264 -5.87 -11.12 -2.90
N ARG A 265 -5.41 -11.92 -3.87
CA ARG A 265 -4.01 -11.92 -4.32
C ARG A 265 -3.79 -10.76 -5.28
N VAL A 266 -2.91 -9.85 -4.89
CA VAL A 266 -2.18 -8.99 -5.81
C VAL A 266 -1.14 -9.88 -6.54
N PRO A 267 -1.01 -9.84 -7.87
CA PRO A 267 0.01 -10.60 -8.57
C PRO A 267 1.40 -10.02 -8.29
N GLU A 268 2.30 -10.84 -7.72
CA GLU A 268 3.74 -10.59 -7.69
C GLU A 268 4.28 -10.44 -9.12
N MET A 269 4.78 -9.26 -9.47
CA MET A 269 5.59 -9.08 -10.66
C MET A 269 7.01 -9.57 -10.38
N ASN A 270 7.35 -10.70 -10.97
CA ASN A 270 8.71 -11.23 -11.05
C ASN A 270 9.58 -10.33 -11.94
N GLU A 271 10.53 -9.63 -11.33
CA GLU A 271 11.63 -9.00 -12.04
C GLU A 271 12.61 -10.07 -12.57
N ARG A 272 12.41 -10.53 -13.81
CA ARG A 272 13.48 -11.16 -14.59
C ARG A 272 13.90 -10.22 -15.72
N ARG A 273 15.00 -9.50 -15.48
CA ARG A 273 15.79 -8.85 -16.53
C ARG A 273 16.32 -9.90 -17.49
N VAL A 274 15.74 -9.97 -18.69
CA VAL A 274 16.39 -10.52 -19.87
C VAL A 274 16.51 -9.40 -20.89
N ARG A 275 17.74 -8.95 -21.11
CA ARG A 275 18.11 -8.09 -22.24
C ARG A 275 17.90 -8.90 -23.53
N ARG A 276 16.82 -8.61 -24.27
CA ARG A 276 16.70 -8.95 -25.69
C ARG A 276 16.20 -7.72 -26.46
N SER A 277 17.08 -7.23 -27.32
CA SER A 277 16.84 -6.19 -28.32
C SER A 277 15.84 -6.70 -29.36
N PHE A 278 14.58 -6.27 -29.24
CA PHE A 278 13.57 -6.47 -30.28
C PHE A 278 13.38 -5.17 -31.07
N ARG A 279 13.77 -5.20 -32.36
CA ARG A 279 13.32 -4.24 -33.37
C ARG A 279 11.84 -4.51 -33.65
N TYR A 280 10.95 -3.62 -33.23
CA TYR A 280 9.55 -3.64 -33.67
C TYR A 280 9.43 -2.94 -35.02
N ARG A 281 9.09 -3.71 -36.06
CA ARG A 281 8.57 -3.21 -37.34
C ARG A 281 7.04 -3.33 -37.24
N SER A 282 6.38 -2.24 -36.89
CA SER A 282 4.91 -2.18 -36.79
C SER A 282 4.30 -2.03 -38.18
N VAL A 283 3.67 -3.09 -38.67
CA VAL A 283 2.68 -3.05 -39.75
C VAL A 283 1.31 -3.06 -39.08
N TRP A 284 0.54 -2.00 -39.25
CA TRP A 284 -0.86 -1.92 -38.83
C TRP A 284 -1.76 -2.31 -40.02
N PRO A 285 -2.67 -3.30 -39.89
CA PRO A 285 -3.78 -3.43 -40.80
C PRO A 285 -4.92 -2.51 -40.36
N GLY A 286 -5.57 -1.91 -41.36
CA GLY A 286 -6.42 -0.74 -41.23
C GLY A 286 -7.70 -0.92 -40.42
N SER A 287 -8.17 0.23 -39.92
CA SER A 287 -9.58 0.51 -39.70
C SER A 287 -9.89 1.80 -40.42
N ALA A 288 -10.79 1.72 -41.38
CA ALA A 288 -11.41 2.86 -42.04
C ALA A 288 -12.28 3.64 -41.02
N ASP A 289 -12.48 4.90 -41.37
CA ASP A 289 -13.51 5.82 -40.90
C ASP A 289 -13.39 6.39 -39.48
N GLY A 290 -13.13 7.71 -39.43
CA GLY A 290 -13.28 8.51 -38.22
C GLY A 290 -12.48 9.80 -38.25
N TYR A 291 -12.97 10.81 -38.96
CA TYR A 291 -12.50 12.20 -38.83
C TYR A 291 -12.64 12.67 -37.38
N VAL A 292 -11.54 12.81 -36.65
CA VAL A 292 -11.49 13.53 -35.37
C VAL A 292 -10.47 14.65 -35.46
N ARG A 293 -10.97 15.89 -35.42
CA ARG A 293 -10.22 17.13 -35.34
C ARG A 293 -9.24 17.08 -34.16
N ARG A 294 -7.94 17.30 -34.44
CA ARG A 294 -6.93 17.58 -33.41
C ARG A 294 -7.18 18.95 -32.81
N VAL A 295 -7.65 19.00 -31.56
CA VAL A 295 -7.50 20.18 -30.70
C VAL A 295 -6.09 20.14 -30.13
N ARG A 296 -5.27 21.15 -30.45
CA ARG A 296 -3.95 21.35 -29.84
C ARG A 296 -4.13 21.60 -28.34
N ARG A 297 -3.53 20.76 -27.49
CA ARG A 297 -3.28 21.11 -26.08
C ARG A 297 -2.11 22.10 -26.02
N PRO A 298 -2.21 23.19 -25.25
CA PRO A 298 -1.08 24.08 -25.01
C PRO A 298 -0.08 23.40 -24.06
N GLU A 299 1.19 23.59 -24.38
CA GLU A 299 2.34 23.16 -23.60
C GLU A 299 2.29 23.79 -22.20
N SER A 300 2.42 22.95 -21.17
CA SER A 300 2.60 23.41 -19.80
C SER A 300 4.10 23.68 -19.57
N PRO A 301 4.48 24.83 -19.00
CA PRO A 301 5.89 25.15 -18.77
C PRO A 301 6.46 24.29 -17.64
N LEU A 302 7.64 23.76 -17.92
CA LEU A 302 8.49 22.99 -17.01
C LEU A 302 8.83 23.83 -15.77
N PHE A 303 8.34 23.41 -14.60
CA PHE A 303 8.85 23.89 -13.32
C PHE A 303 10.16 23.17 -13.00
N ASN A 304 11.25 23.91 -13.13
CA ASN A 304 12.59 23.50 -12.72
C ASN A 304 12.72 23.72 -11.21
N VAL A 305 12.64 22.64 -10.42
CA VAL A 305 12.94 22.70 -8.98
C VAL A 305 14.43 22.40 -8.81
N SER A 306 15.24 23.47 -8.74
CA SER A 306 16.64 23.38 -8.33
C SER A 306 16.75 22.97 -6.87
N SER A 307 17.33 21.81 -6.63
CA SER A 307 17.81 21.35 -5.34
C SER A 307 18.87 22.30 -4.79
N ARG A 308 18.52 23.13 -3.80
CA ARG A 308 19.48 23.86 -2.97
C ARG A 308 19.74 23.09 -1.68
N SER A 309 21.00 22.72 -1.51
CA SER A 309 21.59 22.13 -0.32
C SER A 309 21.70 23.14 0.83
N SER A 310 21.26 22.71 2.01
CA SER A 310 21.86 22.88 3.35
C SER A 310 22.64 24.16 3.68
N SER A 311 22.18 24.92 4.68
CA SER A 311 22.93 25.21 5.93
C SER A 311 22.22 26.29 6.78
N GLU A 312 22.52 26.29 8.07
CA GLU A 312 22.13 27.26 9.12
C GLU A 312 20.79 27.07 9.85
N THR A 313 20.76 26.07 10.73
CA THR A 313 20.06 26.19 12.03
C THR A 313 20.81 27.20 12.91
N LYS A 314 20.30 28.43 12.99
CA LYS A 314 20.63 29.38 14.06
C LYS A 314 19.58 29.27 15.17
N TYR A 315 20.04 28.70 16.27
CA TYR A 315 19.38 28.62 17.57
C TYR A 315 19.40 30.02 18.20
N TYR A 316 18.27 30.72 18.24
CA TYR A 316 18.09 31.86 19.15
C TYR A 316 17.18 31.42 20.28
N GLY A 317 17.77 31.22 21.44
CA GLY A 317 17.05 31.30 22.70
C GLY A 317 16.71 32.76 22.98
N SER A 318 15.43 33.03 23.23
CA SER A 318 15.00 34.20 23.99
C SER A 318 14.18 33.71 25.17
N SER A 319 14.82 33.84 26.32
CA SER A 319 14.23 33.99 27.64
C SER A 319 13.34 35.24 27.72
N ASP A 320 12.56 35.29 28.79
CA ASP A 320 11.77 36.42 29.30
C ASP A 320 10.36 36.48 28.68
N GLY A 321 9.27 36.32 29.41
CA GLY A 321 9.01 36.68 30.80
C GLY A 321 7.72 37.50 30.80
N SER A 322 6.60 36.90 31.18
CA SER A 322 5.38 37.66 31.48
C SER A 322 4.48 36.85 32.41
N CYS A 323 4.59 37.19 33.69
CA CYS A 323 3.66 36.82 34.74
C CYS A 323 2.41 37.68 34.57
N ILE A 324 1.28 37.09 34.17
CA ILE A 324 -0.03 37.76 34.33
C ILE A 324 -0.51 37.45 35.74
N VAL A 325 -0.44 38.48 36.58
CA VAL A 325 -1.01 38.55 37.91
C VAL A 325 -2.53 38.58 37.78
N ASN A 326 -3.20 37.56 38.32
CA ASN A 326 -4.64 37.60 38.56
C ASN A 326 -4.91 38.48 39.79
N THR A 327 -5.45 39.68 39.59
CA THR A 327 -6.13 40.42 40.64
C THR A 327 -7.60 40.06 40.66
N PHE A 328 -7.99 39.28 41.65
CA PHE A 328 -9.35 39.22 42.18
C PHE A 328 -9.70 40.58 42.83
N SER A 329 -10.85 41.15 42.50
CA SER A 329 -11.54 42.11 43.35
C SER A 329 -12.95 41.61 43.63
N MET A 330 -13.31 41.68 44.91
CA MET A 330 -14.62 41.41 45.51
C MET A 330 -15.66 42.44 45.09
#